data_AF-A0A8B9VDY1-F1
#
_entry.id   AF-A0A8B9VDY1-F1
#
_cell.length_a   1.000
_cell.length_b   1.000
_cell.length_c   1.000
_cell.angle_alpha   90.00
_cell.angle_beta   90.00
_cell.angle_gamma   90.00
#
_symmetry.space_group_name_H-M   'P 1'
#
loop_
_entity.id
_entity.type
_entity.pdbx_description
1 polymer ?
#
loop_
_entity_poly.entity_id
_entity_poly.type
_entity_poly.pdbx_seq_one_letter_code
_entity_poly.pdbx_strand_id
1 'polypeptide(L)'
;MENIVASWYEQGILENIQRNKLIFIETQDGAETSMALEKYQEACENGRGAILLSVARGKVSEGIDFVHHYGRAVVMFGVPYVYTQSRILKARLEYLRDQFQIRENDFLTFDAMRHAAQCVGRALRGKTDYGLMVFADKRFARADKRGKLPRWIQEHISDANLNLTVDEAVQVAKFFLRQMAQPFHKPAAMPFSNTHNKHKLKFSAEEEFPDLSKHNNHMAKVLTPALYQRLRDKETPSGFTLDDVIQTGVDNPGHPFIMTVGCVAGDEESYEVFKELFDPVIQDRHGGYKPTDKHRTDLNHENLKGGEDLDPKYVLSSRVRTGRSIKGYSLPPHCSRGERRAIEKLSVTALNSLEGEFKGKYYPLKAMTEQEQQQLIDDHFLFDKPVSPLLLASGMARDWPDARGIWHNDNKTFLVWVNEEDHLRVISMEKGGNMKEVFRRFCVGLKKIEEIFKKAGHPFMWTEHLGYILTCPSNLGTGLRGGVHVRLPKLSQHPKFEEVLKRLRLQKRGTGGVDTAAVGAVFDISNADRLGFSEVEQVQMVVDGVKLMVEMEKKLEQNQSIDDMIPAQK
;
A
#
# COMPACT_ATOMS: atom_id res chain seq x y z
N MET A 1 45.94 3.07 -13.22
CA MET A 1 45.26 2.01 -14.01
C MET A 1 46.13 1.60 -15.18
N GLU A 2 46.57 2.54 -16.03
CA GLU A 2 47.43 2.31 -17.20
C GLU A 2 48.62 1.38 -16.92
N ASN A 3 49.41 1.64 -15.86
CA ASN A 3 50.54 0.77 -15.50
C ASN A 3 50.14 -0.68 -15.17
N ILE A 4 48.97 -0.90 -14.56
CA ILE A 4 48.48 -2.24 -14.23
C ILE A 4 48.01 -2.94 -15.50
N VAL A 5 47.28 -2.24 -16.37
CA VAL A 5 46.79 -2.76 -17.65
C VAL A 5 47.98 -3.13 -18.55
N ALA A 6 49.00 -2.28 -18.65
CA ALA A 6 50.24 -2.56 -19.38
C ALA A 6 50.94 -3.82 -18.84
N SER A 7 51.07 -3.93 -17.52
CA SER A 7 51.66 -5.12 -16.90
C SER A 7 50.84 -6.39 -17.15
N TRP A 8 49.51 -6.31 -17.10
CA TRP A 8 48.63 -7.44 -17.41
C TRP A 8 48.67 -7.82 -18.90
N TYR A 9 48.92 -6.86 -19.78
CA TYR A 9 49.13 -7.11 -21.20
C TYR A 9 50.45 -7.87 -21.42
N GLU A 10 51.56 -7.38 -20.87
CA GLU A 10 52.88 -8.02 -20.96
C GLU A 10 52.90 -9.45 -20.39
N GLN A 11 52.12 -9.70 -19.34
CA GLN A 11 51.98 -11.03 -18.73
C GLN A 11 50.99 -11.95 -19.48
N GLY A 12 50.37 -11.49 -20.57
CA GLY A 12 49.37 -12.24 -21.33
C GLY A 12 48.04 -12.46 -20.60
N ILE A 13 47.81 -11.77 -19.48
CA ILE A 13 46.58 -11.88 -18.68
C ILE A 13 45.39 -11.33 -19.46
N LEU A 14 45.54 -10.17 -20.10
CA LEU A 14 44.46 -9.57 -20.87
C LEU A 14 44.05 -10.44 -22.06
N GLU A 15 45.01 -11.03 -22.78
CA GLU A 15 44.72 -11.96 -23.88
C GLU A 15 43.93 -13.17 -23.39
N ASN A 16 44.32 -13.75 -22.25
CA ASN A 16 43.62 -14.88 -21.65
C ASN A 16 42.18 -14.53 -21.24
N ILE A 17 41.95 -13.32 -20.72
CA ILE A 17 40.61 -12.83 -20.39
C ILE A 17 39.78 -12.62 -21.67
N GLN A 18 40.37 -12.01 -22.70
CA GLN A 18 39.72 -11.70 -23.98
C GLN A 18 39.23 -12.93 -24.75
N ARG A 19 39.87 -14.10 -24.55
CA ARG A 19 39.35 -15.38 -25.06
C ARG A 19 37.92 -15.67 -24.60
N ASN A 20 37.55 -15.20 -23.42
CA ASN A 20 36.27 -15.50 -22.78
C ASN A 20 35.30 -14.31 -22.80
N LYS A 21 35.77 -13.10 -22.49
CA LYS A 21 34.94 -11.89 -22.35
C LYS A 21 35.60 -10.67 -22.96
N LEU A 22 34.79 -9.76 -23.52
CA LEU A 22 35.27 -8.46 -23.96
C LEU A 22 35.68 -7.59 -22.77
N ILE A 23 36.73 -6.80 -22.94
CA ILE A 23 37.27 -5.91 -21.92
C ILE A 23 37.10 -4.47 -22.36
N PHE A 24 36.53 -3.67 -21.47
CA PHE A 24 36.36 -2.23 -21.61
C PHE A 24 37.07 -1.53 -20.45
N ILE A 25 37.59 -0.33 -20.67
CA ILE A 25 38.43 0.38 -19.71
C ILE A 25 37.95 1.82 -19.60
N GLU A 26 37.76 2.30 -18.37
CA GLU A 26 37.53 3.71 -18.08
C GLU A 26 38.79 4.52 -18.40
N THR A 27 38.65 5.60 -19.16
CA THR A 27 39.76 6.50 -19.50
C THR A 27 39.57 7.86 -18.82
N GLN A 28 40.57 8.73 -18.88
CA GLN A 28 40.43 10.09 -18.36
C GLN A 28 39.48 10.94 -19.22
N ASP A 29 39.35 10.59 -20.51
CA ASP A 29 38.42 11.23 -21.43
C ASP A 29 36.97 10.76 -21.16
N GLY A 30 36.07 11.74 -20.98
CA GLY A 30 34.66 11.48 -20.73
C GLY A 30 33.92 10.88 -21.94
N ALA A 31 34.27 11.28 -23.16
CA ALA A 31 33.64 10.78 -24.38
C ALA A 31 34.03 9.31 -24.64
N GLU A 32 35.32 8.99 -24.52
CA GLU A 32 35.81 7.61 -24.62
C GLU A 32 35.20 6.70 -23.55
N THR A 33 35.13 7.19 -22.31
CA THR A 33 34.50 6.45 -21.21
C THR A 33 33.02 6.18 -21.46
N SER A 34 32.30 7.16 -22.03
CA SER A 34 30.88 6.99 -22.36
C SER A 34 30.69 5.95 -23.46
N MET A 35 31.54 5.98 -24.49
CA MET A 35 31.54 4.99 -25.56
C MET A 35 31.92 3.59 -25.05
N ALA A 36 32.91 3.48 -24.17
CA ALA A 36 33.30 2.21 -23.55
C ALA A 36 32.17 1.60 -22.70
N LEU A 37 31.42 2.44 -21.97
CA LEU A 37 30.27 2.01 -21.18
C LEU A 37 29.11 1.54 -22.07
N GLU A 38 28.80 2.26 -23.14
CA GLU A 38 27.77 1.87 -24.11
C GLU A 38 28.10 0.51 -24.74
N LYS A 39 29.35 0.34 -25.20
CA LYS A 39 29.81 -0.92 -25.80
C LYS A 39 29.89 -2.06 -24.79
N TYR A 40 30.18 -1.76 -23.52
CA TYR A 40 30.07 -2.74 -22.44
C TYR A 40 28.64 -3.25 -22.27
N GLN A 41 27.64 -2.36 -22.28
CA GLN A 41 26.23 -2.75 -22.16
C GLN A 41 25.77 -3.57 -23.36
N GLU A 42 26.12 -3.15 -24.58
CA GLU A 42 25.85 -3.88 -25.82
C GLU A 42 26.46 -5.30 -25.79
N ALA A 43 27.70 -5.43 -25.32
CA ALA A 43 28.35 -6.72 -25.16
C ALA A 43 27.70 -7.62 -24.10
N CYS A 44 27.10 -7.04 -23.06
CA CYS A 44 26.37 -7.78 -22.03
C CYS A 44 25.07 -8.39 -22.58
N GLU A 45 24.35 -7.65 -23.42
CA GLU A 45 23.11 -8.11 -24.06
C GLU A 45 23.36 -9.25 -25.07
N ASN A 46 24.52 -9.24 -25.71
CA ASN A 46 24.91 -10.25 -26.70
C ASN A 46 25.38 -11.60 -26.09
N GLY A 47 25.13 -11.83 -24.79
CA GLY A 47 25.19 -13.16 -24.15
C GLY A 47 26.57 -13.65 -23.68
N ARG A 48 27.69 -13.20 -24.27
CA ARG A 48 29.05 -13.56 -23.78
C ARG A 48 29.43 -12.81 -22.50
N GLY A 49 28.76 -11.67 -22.24
CA GLY A 49 29.08 -10.76 -21.16
C GLY A 49 30.41 -10.02 -21.39
N ALA A 50 30.68 -9.04 -20.54
CA ALA A 50 31.87 -8.20 -20.64
C ALA A 50 32.47 -7.91 -19.26
N ILE A 51 33.69 -7.39 -19.27
CA ILE A 51 34.41 -6.88 -18.10
C ILE A 51 34.66 -5.39 -18.33
N LEU A 52 34.35 -4.57 -17.33
CA LEU A 52 34.65 -3.15 -17.32
C LEU A 52 35.63 -2.83 -16.19
N LEU A 53 36.82 -2.35 -16.56
CA LEU A 53 37.84 -1.90 -15.62
C LEU A 53 37.61 -0.42 -15.30
N SER A 54 37.35 -0.10 -14.03
CA SER A 54 37.13 1.27 -13.55
C SER A 54 38.02 1.58 -12.35
N VAL A 55 38.31 2.86 -12.15
CA VAL A 55 39.09 3.33 -10.99
C VAL A 55 38.10 3.73 -9.91
N ALA A 56 38.33 3.33 -8.66
CA ALA A 56 37.55 3.85 -7.53
C ALA A 56 37.72 5.38 -7.44
N ARG A 57 36.64 6.14 -7.21
CA ARG A 57 36.60 7.61 -7.36
C ARG A 57 36.62 8.11 -8.80
N GLY A 58 36.41 7.20 -9.74
CA GLY A 58 36.19 7.48 -11.15
C GLY A 58 34.71 7.77 -11.46
N LYS A 59 34.45 8.17 -12.70
CA LYS A 59 33.11 8.49 -13.20
C LYS A 59 32.23 7.25 -13.21
N VAL A 60 32.77 6.12 -13.64
CA VAL A 60 32.00 4.88 -13.81
C VAL A 60 31.69 4.22 -12.46
N SER A 61 32.65 4.23 -11.54
CA SER A 61 32.51 3.57 -10.24
C SER A 61 31.57 4.31 -9.25
N GLU A 62 31.31 5.61 -9.48
CA GLU A 62 30.45 6.43 -8.62
C GLU A 62 29.20 7.01 -9.29
N GLY A 63 29.26 7.32 -10.59
CA GLY A 63 28.22 8.09 -11.28
C GLY A 63 27.23 7.25 -12.09
N ILE A 64 27.46 5.94 -12.23
CA ILE A 64 26.72 5.10 -13.18
C ILE A 64 25.91 4.00 -12.49
N ASP A 65 24.74 3.70 -13.08
CA ASP A 65 23.82 2.67 -12.63
C ASP A 65 23.86 1.42 -13.53
N PHE A 66 24.46 0.35 -13.00
CA PHE A 66 24.48 -0.98 -13.61
C PHE A 66 23.23 -1.76 -13.17
N VAL A 67 22.22 -1.81 -14.04
CA VAL A 67 20.94 -2.47 -13.77
C VAL A 67 21.01 -3.95 -14.15
N HIS A 68 20.51 -4.83 -13.28
CA HIS A 68 20.38 -6.26 -13.54
C HIS A 68 21.71 -6.92 -13.99
N HIS A 69 21.72 -7.55 -15.16
CA HIS A 69 22.82 -8.40 -15.61
C HIS A 69 24.09 -7.60 -15.98
N TYR A 70 24.02 -6.27 -16.04
CA TYR A 70 25.16 -5.39 -16.20
C TYR A 70 26.08 -5.31 -14.96
N GLY A 71 25.70 -5.93 -13.82
CA GLY A 71 26.42 -5.80 -12.56
C GLY A 71 26.62 -7.11 -11.78
N ARG A 72 26.66 -8.27 -12.44
CA ARG A 72 26.63 -9.59 -11.75
C ARG A 72 27.81 -9.90 -10.82
N ALA A 73 28.95 -9.25 -11.02
CA ALA A 73 30.09 -9.38 -10.12
C ALA A 73 30.91 -8.08 -10.12
N VAL A 74 31.24 -7.58 -8.93
CA VAL A 74 32.17 -6.46 -8.74
C VAL A 74 33.35 -6.97 -7.91
N VAL A 75 34.56 -6.80 -8.46
CA VAL A 75 35.81 -7.17 -7.78
C VAL A 75 36.54 -5.88 -7.40
N MET A 76 36.61 -5.60 -6.11
CA MET A 76 37.33 -4.47 -5.54
C MET A 76 38.79 -4.87 -5.27
N PHE A 77 39.70 -4.38 -6.10
CA PHE A 77 41.14 -4.55 -5.90
C PHE A 77 41.71 -3.45 -5.01
N GLY A 78 42.23 -3.84 -3.86
CA GLY A 78 42.82 -2.90 -2.91
C GLY A 78 41.81 -2.05 -2.16
N VAL A 79 42.33 -1.27 -1.20
CA VAL A 79 41.54 -0.29 -0.42
C VAL A 79 41.72 1.10 -1.06
N PRO A 80 40.64 1.81 -1.43
CA PRO A 80 40.71 3.04 -2.23
C PRO A 80 41.06 4.26 -1.35
N TYR A 81 42.25 4.25 -0.77
CA TYR A 81 42.79 5.38 -0.02
C TYR A 81 43.01 6.59 -0.92
N VAL A 82 42.66 7.77 -0.41
CA VAL A 82 43.01 9.05 -1.03
C VAL A 82 44.52 9.29 -0.98
N TYR A 83 45.01 10.04 -1.96
CA TYR A 83 46.38 10.55 -1.94
C TYR A 83 46.58 11.55 -0.81
N THR A 84 47.36 11.18 0.19
CA THR A 84 47.53 11.93 1.46
C THR A 84 48.36 13.20 1.34
N GLN A 85 49.07 13.43 0.23
CA GLN A 85 49.87 14.65 0.06
C GLN A 85 49.08 15.84 -0.53
N SER A 86 47.79 15.68 -0.80
CA SER A 86 46.92 16.80 -1.24
C SER A 86 46.83 17.88 -0.17
N ARG A 87 47.11 19.14 -0.54
CA ARG A 87 47.02 20.31 0.37
C ARG A 87 45.62 20.45 0.97
N ILE A 88 44.58 20.23 0.15
CA ILE A 88 43.18 20.32 0.57
C ILE A 88 42.85 19.25 1.61
N LEU A 89 43.32 18.02 1.39
CA LEU A 89 43.09 16.93 2.33
C LEU A 89 43.82 17.17 3.65
N LYS A 90 45.07 17.65 3.62
CA LYS A 90 45.81 18.00 4.84
C LYS A 90 45.09 19.05 5.68
N ALA A 91 44.64 20.15 5.05
CA ALA A 91 43.88 21.18 5.75
C ALA A 91 42.57 20.63 6.36
N ARG A 92 41.88 19.72 5.66
CA ARG A 92 40.68 19.05 6.20
C ARG A 92 41.00 18.13 7.38
N LEU A 93 42.10 17.38 7.30
CA LEU A 93 42.55 16.50 8.37
C LEU A 93 42.94 17.29 9.63
N GLU A 94 43.66 18.41 9.47
CA GLU A 94 44.00 19.34 10.55
C GLU A 94 42.74 19.89 11.22
N TYR A 95 41.77 20.36 10.44
CA TYR A 95 40.49 20.84 10.97
C TYR A 95 39.73 19.76 11.76
N LEU A 96 39.63 18.54 11.23
CA LEU A 96 38.95 17.43 11.90
C LEU A 96 39.65 16.99 13.20
N ARG A 97 40.99 17.05 13.22
CA ARG A 97 41.79 16.78 14.40
C ARG A 97 41.58 17.85 15.46
N ASP A 98 41.70 19.12 15.08
CA ASP A 98 41.74 20.23 16.03
C ASP A 98 40.34 20.58 16.58
N GLN A 99 39.29 20.46 15.77
CA GLN A 99 37.92 20.79 16.18
C GLN A 99 37.13 19.61 16.73
N PHE A 100 37.36 18.40 16.22
CA PHE A 100 36.54 17.22 16.54
C PHE A 100 37.33 16.07 17.18
N GLN A 101 38.64 16.24 17.41
CA GLN A 101 39.54 15.20 17.94
C GLN A 101 39.51 13.89 17.13
N ILE A 102 39.19 13.97 15.83
CA ILE A 102 39.18 12.80 14.95
C ILE A 102 40.61 12.53 14.48
N ARG A 103 41.12 11.33 14.75
CA ARG A 103 42.45 10.92 14.28
C ARG A 103 42.46 10.79 12.76
N GLU A 104 43.56 11.20 12.13
CA GLU A 104 43.69 11.19 10.67
C GLU A 104 43.42 9.81 10.06
N ASN A 105 43.95 8.75 10.67
CA ASN A 105 43.74 7.38 10.23
C ASN A 105 42.27 6.92 10.30
N ASP A 106 41.48 7.43 11.25
CA ASP A 106 40.07 7.08 11.37
C ASP A 106 39.27 7.69 10.21
N PHE A 107 39.56 8.95 9.87
CA PHE A 107 38.94 9.61 8.71
C PHE A 107 39.35 8.95 7.39
N LEU A 108 40.66 8.72 7.19
CA LEU A 108 41.17 8.10 5.95
C LEU A 108 40.60 6.69 5.75
N THR A 109 40.47 5.91 6.82
CA THR A 109 39.87 4.58 6.76
C THR A 109 38.37 4.65 6.50
N PHE A 110 37.66 5.55 7.17
CA PHE A 110 36.23 5.77 6.93
C PHE A 110 35.95 6.17 5.48
N ASP A 111 36.69 7.15 4.95
CA ASP A 111 36.49 7.62 3.58
C ASP A 111 36.81 6.51 2.56
N ALA A 112 37.90 5.77 2.74
CA ALA A 112 38.23 4.64 1.88
C ALA A 112 37.16 3.54 1.92
N MET A 113 36.59 3.23 3.09
CA MET A 113 35.53 2.22 3.21
C MET A 113 34.21 2.71 2.60
N ARG A 114 33.88 3.99 2.74
CA ARG A 114 32.72 4.61 2.09
C ARG A 114 32.80 4.49 0.57
N HIS A 115 33.95 4.81 -0.02
CA HIS A 115 34.16 4.69 -1.47
C HIS A 115 34.19 3.24 -1.93
N ALA A 116 34.80 2.32 -1.17
CA ALA A 116 34.75 0.89 -1.48
C ALA A 116 33.31 0.37 -1.52
N ALA A 117 32.49 0.73 -0.51
CA ALA A 117 31.08 0.37 -0.44
C ALA A 117 30.25 0.94 -1.60
N GLN A 118 30.52 2.18 -2.03
CA GLN A 118 29.86 2.78 -3.19
C GLN A 118 30.17 2.04 -4.49
N CYS A 119 31.39 1.54 -4.65
CA CYS A 119 31.79 0.79 -5.84
C CYS A 119 31.16 -0.62 -5.85
N VAL A 120 31.24 -1.37 -4.73
CA VAL A 120 30.69 -2.74 -4.69
C VAL A 120 29.16 -2.76 -4.66
N GLY A 121 28.54 -1.73 -4.08
CA GLY A 121 27.09 -1.56 -4.04
C GLY A 121 26.45 -1.44 -5.43
N ARG A 122 27.24 -1.24 -6.49
CA ARG A 122 26.78 -1.21 -7.87
C ARG A 122 26.22 -2.55 -8.36
N ALA A 123 26.59 -3.65 -7.71
CA ALA A 123 26.17 -5.00 -8.07
C ALA A 123 24.70 -5.32 -7.76
N LEU A 124 24.01 -4.52 -6.94
CA LEU A 124 22.63 -4.78 -6.51
C LEU A 124 21.75 -3.54 -6.70
N ARG A 125 20.68 -3.65 -7.51
CA ARG A 125 19.75 -2.53 -7.78
C ARG A 125 18.32 -2.73 -7.33
N GLY A 126 17.94 -3.93 -6.92
CA GLY A 126 16.59 -4.22 -6.47
C GLY A 126 16.52 -5.47 -5.62
N LYS A 127 15.36 -5.70 -4.98
CA LYS A 127 15.12 -6.85 -4.10
C LYS A 127 15.25 -8.21 -4.79
N THR A 128 15.07 -8.23 -6.11
CA THR A 128 15.16 -9.42 -6.96
C THR A 128 16.50 -9.52 -7.68
N ASP A 129 17.40 -8.56 -7.47
CA ASP A 129 18.70 -8.53 -8.11
C ASP A 129 19.72 -9.31 -7.30
N TYR A 130 20.74 -9.83 -7.98
CA TYR A 130 21.80 -10.59 -7.34
C TYR A 130 23.13 -10.32 -8.02
N GLY A 131 24.19 -10.36 -7.21
CA GLY A 131 25.54 -10.15 -7.68
C GLY A 131 26.56 -10.50 -6.61
N LEU A 132 27.80 -10.72 -7.05
CA LEU A 132 28.94 -11.00 -6.18
C LEU A 132 29.70 -9.72 -5.87
N MET A 133 30.05 -9.53 -4.60
CA MET A 133 30.95 -8.47 -4.15
C MET A 133 32.22 -9.11 -3.62
N VAL A 134 33.32 -8.98 -4.37
CA VAL A 134 34.60 -9.60 -4.02
C VAL A 134 35.56 -8.52 -3.55
N PHE A 135 35.99 -8.59 -2.30
CA PHE A 135 37.00 -7.71 -1.72
C PHE A 135 38.38 -8.36 -1.83
N ALA A 136 39.09 -8.10 -2.93
CA ALA A 136 40.37 -8.71 -3.24
C ALA A 136 41.55 -8.03 -2.52
N ASP A 137 41.47 -7.89 -1.19
CA ASP A 137 42.54 -7.40 -0.34
C ASP A 137 42.35 -7.85 1.12
N LYS A 138 43.36 -8.49 1.71
CA LYS A 138 43.32 -9.00 3.10
C LYS A 138 43.00 -7.93 4.14
N ARG A 139 43.23 -6.65 3.85
CA ARG A 139 42.93 -5.55 4.77
C ARG A 139 41.44 -5.43 5.05
N PHE A 140 40.56 -5.83 4.13
CA PHE A 140 39.11 -5.82 4.37
C PHE A 140 38.67 -6.80 5.46
N ALA A 141 39.46 -7.85 5.75
CA ALA A 141 39.18 -8.78 6.85
C ALA A 141 39.43 -8.20 8.24
N ARG A 142 40.19 -7.09 8.35
CA ARG A 142 40.49 -6.48 9.65
C ARG A 142 39.26 -5.80 10.25
N ALA A 143 39.04 -5.97 11.55
CA ALA A 143 37.88 -5.42 12.25
C ALA A 143 37.73 -3.89 12.09
N ASP A 144 38.84 -3.14 12.07
CA ASP A 144 38.85 -1.68 11.90
C ASP A 144 38.32 -1.20 10.55
N LYS A 145 38.32 -2.06 9.54
CA LYS A 145 37.83 -1.79 8.18
C LYS A 145 36.49 -2.45 7.93
N ARG A 146 36.36 -3.74 8.27
CA ARG A 146 35.12 -4.51 8.12
C ARG A 146 33.95 -3.83 8.84
N GLY A 147 34.17 -3.35 10.07
CA GLY A 147 33.15 -2.66 10.86
C GLY A 147 32.70 -1.30 10.29
N LYS A 148 33.41 -0.76 9.29
CA LYS A 148 33.07 0.50 8.61
C LYS A 148 32.30 0.30 7.30
N LEU A 149 32.11 -0.94 6.85
CA LEU A 149 31.24 -1.24 5.71
C LEU A 149 29.76 -1.13 6.14
N PRO A 150 28.81 -0.90 5.22
CA PRO A 150 27.39 -0.97 5.53
C PRO A 150 26.98 -2.31 6.16
N ARG A 151 26.07 -2.27 7.14
CA ARG A 151 25.62 -3.47 7.89
C ARG A 151 25.14 -4.61 6.98
N TRP A 152 24.38 -4.30 5.94
CA TRP A 152 23.88 -5.31 5.00
C TRP A 152 25.00 -6.01 4.22
N ILE A 153 26.14 -5.35 3.96
CA ILE A 153 27.32 -6.01 3.39
C ILE A 153 27.98 -6.88 4.46
N GLN A 154 28.15 -6.36 5.67
CA GLN A 154 28.78 -7.10 6.78
C GLN A 154 28.05 -8.41 7.09
N GLU A 155 26.72 -8.41 7.06
CA GLU A 155 25.87 -9.59 7.30
C GLU A 155 26.13 -10.73 6.29
N HIS A 156 26.70 -10.42 5.12
CA HIS A 156 27.01 -11.41 4.07
C HIS A 156 28.50 -11.76 4.00
N ILE A 157 29.35 -11.09 4.80
CA ILE A 157 30.76 -11.46 4.98
C ILE A 157 30.84 -12.42 6.18
N SER A 158 30.44 -13.67 5.96
CA SER A 158 30.54 -14.75 6.94
C SER A 158 32.00 -15.22 7.10
N ASP A 159 32.31 -15.87 8.22
CA ASP A 159 33.67 -16.41 8.45
C ASP A 159 34.09 -17.43 7.39
N ALA A 160 33.12 -18.15 6.80
CA ALA A 160 33.35 -19.07 5.68
C ALA A 160 33.75 -18.37 4.36
N ASN A 161 33.52 -17.06 4.26
CA ASN A 161 33.83 -16.25 3.08
C ASN A 161 35.02 -15.29 3.30
N LEU A 162 35.78 -15.48 4.38
CA LEU A 162 36.96 -14.68 4.70
C LEU A 162 38.24 -15.42 4.33
N ASN A 163 39.26 -14.66 3.92
CA ASN A 163 40.61 -15.17 3.63
C ASN A 163 40.65 -16.33 2.62
N LEU A 164 39.69 -16.35 1.69
CA LEU A 164 39.63 -17.36 0.64
C LEU A 164 40.84 -17.28 -0.30
N THR A 165 41.34 -18.45 -0.69
CA THR A 165 42.19 -18.58 -1.88
C THR A 165 41.37 -18.26 -3.14
N VAL A 166 42.06 -18.01 -4.25
CA VAL A 166 41.40 -17.74 -5.54
C VAL A 166 40.52 -18.91 -5.97
N ASP A 167 40.97 -20.15 -5.78
CA ASP A 167 40.22 -21.34 -6.15
C ASP A 167 38.94 -21.51 -5.31
N GLU A 168 39.03 -21.30 -3.99
CA GLU A 168 37.86 -21.31 -3.10
C GLU A 168 36.86 -20.22 -3.47
N ALA A 169 37.33 -19.00 -3.72
CA ALA A 169 36.48 -17.89 -4.15
C ALA A 169 35.78 -18.20 -5.48
N VAL A 170 36.46 -18.86 -6.42
CA VAL A 170 35.87 -19.29 -7.70
C VAL A 170 34.82 -20.36 -7.49
N GLN A 171 35.02 -21.32 -6.57
CA GLN A 171 34.02 -22.35 -6.27
C GLN A 171 32.76 -21.75 -5.64
N VAL A 172 32.93 -20.86 -4.66
CA VAL A 172 31.81 -20.14 -4.02
C VAL A 172 31.06 -19.31 -5.07
N ALA A 173 31.77 -18.57 -5.92
CA ALA A 173 31.19 -17.77 -6.98
C ALA A 173 30.39 -18.61 -8.00
N LYS A 174 30.95 -19.75 -8.44
CA LYS A 174 30.28 -20.67 -9.37
C LYS A 174 29.00 -21.25 -8.77
N PHE A 175 29.06 -21.69 -7.52
CA PHE A 175 27.90 -22.23 -6.81
C PHE A 175 26.79 -21.17 -6.71
N PHE A 176 27.13 -19.98 -6.20
CA PHE A 176 26.19 -18.87 -6.04
C PHE A 176 25.55 -18.47 -7.37
N LEU A 177 26.34 -18.22 -8.41
CA LEU A 177 25.82 -17.78 -9.70
C LEU A 177 24.93 -18.86 -10.35
N ARG A 178 25.27 -20.15 -10.22
CA ARG A 178 24.42 -21.23 -10.74
C ARG A 178 23.09 -21.34 -10.01
N GLN A 179 23.10 -21.16 -8.68
CA GLN A 179 21.90 -21.17 -7.86
C GLN A 179 20.98 -19.99 -8.21
N MET A 180 21.55 -18.79 -8.35
CA MET A 180 20.79 -17.57 -8.63
C MET A 180 20.38 -17.41 -10.11
N ALA A 181 21.08 -18.08 -11.03
CA ALA A 181 20.73 -18.10 -12.46
C ALA A 181 19.56 -19.03 -12.80
N GLN A 182 19.04 -19.81 -11.83
CA GLN A 182 17.82 -20.57 -12.05
C GLN A 182 16.65 -19.61 -12.27
N PRO A 183 15.68 -19.94 -13.15
CA PRO A 183 14.45 -19.17 -13.25
C PRO A 183 13.86 -19.04 -11.86
N PHE A 184 13.47 -17.83 -11.48
CA PHE A 184 12.76 -17.59 -10.23
C PHE A 184 11.37 -18.23 -10.34
N HIS A 185 11.30 -19.55 -10.20
CA HIS A 185 10.08 -20.24 -9.87
C HIS A 185 9.76 -19.76 -8.49
N LYS A 186 8.76 -18.88 -8.33
CA LYS A 186 8.17 -18.63 -7.01
C LYS A 186 7.84 -20.01 -6.43
N PRO A 187 8.57 -20.53 -5.43
CA PRO A 187 7.91 -21.42 -4.52
C PRO A 187 6.87 -20.53 -3.82
N ALA A 188 5.68 -21.06 -3.57
CA ALA A 188 4.84 -20.46 -2.54
C ALA A 188 5.71 -20.30 -1.27
N ALA A 189 5.64 -19.13 -0.64
CA ALA A 189 6.41 -18.66 0.52
C ALA A 189 7.79 -18.00 0.24
N MET A 190 7.87 -16.70 0.56
CA MET A 190 9.14 -16.01 0.80
C MET A 190 9.81 -16.55 2.07
N PRO A 191 11.16 -16.61 2.16
CA PRO A 191 11.87 -17.19 3.30
C PRO A 191 12.02 -16.24 4.51
N PHE A 192 11.30 -15.13 4.55
CA PHE A 192 10.95 -14.54 5.85
C PHE A 192 9.67 -15.22 6.30
N SER A 193 9.78 -16.45 6.81
CA SER A 193 8.64 -17.04 7.51
C SER A 193 8.19 -16.06 8.59
N ASN A 194 6.90 -15.95 8.84
CA ASN A 194 6.34 -15.23 9.97
C ASN A 194 6.89 -15.81 11.29
N THR A 195 8.11 -15.41 11.69
CA THR A 195 8.85 -15.99 12.80
C THR A 195 8.07 -15.82 14.09
N HIS A 196 7.31 -14.72 14.20
CA HIS A 196 6.41 -14.47 15.31
C HIS A 196 5.28 -15.51 15.37
N ASN A 197 4.62 -15.85 14.25
CA ASN A 197 3.62 -16.93 14.25
C ASN A 197 4.25 -18.29 14.63
N LYS A 198 5.48 -18.57 14.17
CA LYS A 198 6.23 -19.76 14.61
C LYS A 198 6.50 -19.79 16.12
N HIS A 199 6.61 -18.64 16.79
CA HIS A 199 6.72 -18.56 18.24
C HIS A 199 5.36 -18.80 18.92
N LYS A 200 4.27 -18.24 18.40
CA LYS A 200 2.90 -18.48 18.91
C LYS A 200 2.50 -19.95 18.84
N LEU A 201 2.90 -20.64 17.78
CA LEU A 201 2.65 -22.09 17.61
C LEU A 201 3.40 -22.97 18.63
N LYS A 202 4.30 -22.42 19.44
CA LYS A 202 4.89 -23.13 20.59
C LYS A 202 3.94 -23.20 21.79
N PHE A 203 2.92 -22.34 21.84
CA PHE A 203 1.88 -22.33 22.85
C PHE A 203 0.62 -23.02 22.32
N SER A 204 -0.16 -23.59 23.23
CA SER A 204 -1.43 -24.23 22.91
C SER A 204 -2.43 -23.24 22.31
N ALA A 205 -3.46 -23.75 21.63
CA ALA A 205 -4.51 -22.88 21.07
C ALA A 205 -5.28 -22.14 22.16
N GLU A 206 -5.42 -22.73 23.34
CA GLU A 206 -6.10 -22.15 24.50
C GLU A 206 -5.31 -20.99 25.11
N GLU A 207 -3.98 -21.11 25.18
CA GLU A 207 -3.09 -20.05 25.71
C GLU A 207 -3.07 -18.79 24.85
N GLU A 208 -3.28 -18.93 23.54
CA GLU A 208 -3.26 -17.82 22.58
C GLU A 208 -4.68 -17.36 22.18
N PHE A 209 -5.71 -18.06 22.64
CA PHE A 209 -7.10 -17.67 22.37
C PHE A 209 -7.42 -16.32 23.05
N PRO A 210 -8.01 -15.35 22.34
CA PRO A 210 -8.28 -14.04 22.92
C PRO A 210 -9.40 -14.09 23.98
N ASP A 211 -9.25 -13.31 25.06
CA ASP A 211 -10.35 -13.04 25.99
C ASP A 211 -11.35 -12.07 25.35
N LEU A 212 -12.52 -12.60 24.98
CA LEU A 212 -13.60 -11.87 24.33
C LEU A 212 -14.84 -11.71 25.24
N SER A 213 -14.69 -11.93 26.56
CA SER A 213 -15.81 -12.03 27.51
C SER A 213 -16.68 -10.77 27.61
N LYS A 214 -16.15 -9.60 27.23
CA LYS A 214 -16.85 -8.29 27.29
C LYS A 214 -17.05 -7.67 25.92
N HIS A 215 -16.89 -8.45 24.85
CA HIS A 215 -16.87 -7.95 23.48
C HIS A 215 -18.23 -8.07 22.80
N ASN A 216 -18.57 -7.05 22.03
CA ASN A 216 -19.78 -6.93 21.24
C ASN A 216 -19.43 -6.40 19.84
N ASN A 217 -18.81 -7.26 19.06
CA ASN A 217 -18.56 -7.08 17.63
C ASN A 217 -18.85 -8.40 16.89
N HIS A 218 -19.01 -8.35 15.55
CA HIS A 218 -19.41 -9.54 14.79
C HIS A 218 -18.39 -10.68 14.87
N MET A 219 -17.08 -10.38 14.83
CA MET A 219 -16.00 -11.36 14.98
C MET A 219 -16.11 -12.11 16.30
N ALA A 220 -16.30 -11.41 17.42
CA ALA A 220 -16.38 -12.02 18.75
C ALA A 220 -17.60 -12.93 18.94
N LYS A 221 -18.68 -12.72 18.19
CA LYS A 221 -19.85 -13.62 18.19
C LYS A 221 -19.61 -14.92 17.44
N VAL A 222 -18.66 -14.93 16.50
CA VAL A 222 -18.39 -16.05 15.60
C VAL A 222 -17.18 -16.86 16.06
N LEU A 223 -16.14 -16.20 16.59
CA LEU A 223 -14.90 -16.87 16.97
C LEU A 223 -15.14 -17.83 18.14
N THR A 224 -14.72 -19.08 17.97
CA THR A 224 -14.77 -20.13 19.00
C THR A 224 -13.38 -20.74 19.19
N PRO A 225 -13.08 -21.35 20.35
CA PRO A 225 -11.79 -22.02 20.57
C PRO A 225 -11.48 -23.07 19.49
N ALA A 226 -12.49 -23.84 19.07
CA ALA A 226 -12.35 -24.82 18.00
C ALA A 226 -12.03 -24.17 16.63
N LEU A 227 -12.69 -23.07 16.29
CA LEU A 227 -12.43 -22.33 15.05
C LEU A 227 -11.01 -21.73 15.06
N TYR A 228 -10.61 -21.11 16.18
CA TYR A 228 -9.29 -20.54 16.36
C TYR A 228 -8.20 -21.62 16.21
N GLN A 229 -8.36 -22.77 16.87
CA GLN A 229 -7.42 -23.89 16.77
C GLN A 229 -7.23 -24.37 15.32
N ARG A 230 -8.30 -24.41 14.51
CA ARG A 230 -8.21 -24.85 13.10
C ARG A 230 -7.54 -23.85 12.18
N LEU A 231 -7.64 -22.55 12.49
CA LEU A 231 -7.23 -21.48 11.58
C LEU A 231 -5.93 -20.77 12.00
N ARG A 232 -5.50 -20.88 13.26
CA ARG A 232 -4.34 -20.12 13.80
C ARG A 232 -3.00 -20.45 13.15
N ASP A 233 -2.87 -21.64 12.54
CA ASP A 233 -1.66 -22.07 11.83
C ASP A 233 -1.67 -21.67 10.34
N LYS A 234 -2.75 -21.07 9.85
CA LYS A 234 -2.90 -20.63 8.46
C LYS A 234 -2.31 -19.24 8.26
N GLU A 235 -1.71 -19.04 7.09
CA GLU A 235 -1.29 -17.74 6.59
C GLU A 235 -1.64 -17.63 5.10
N THR A 236 -1.92 -16.41 4.65
CA THR A 236 -2.11 -16.10 3.23
C THR A 236 -0.76 -16.12 2.49
N PRO A 237 -0.73 -16.05 1.14
CA PRO A 237 0.53 -15.97 0.41
C PRO A 237 1.44 -14.79 0.79
N SER A 238 0.87 -13.73 1.37
CA SER A 238 1.61 -12.56 1.87
C SER A 238 2.04 -12.68 3.34
N GLY A 239 1.65 -13.77 4.02
CA GLY A 239 1.95 -14.03 5.43
C GLY A 239 0.95 -13.43 6.42
N PHE A 240 -0.23 -12.98 5.97
CA PHE A 240 -1.29 -12.46 6.84
C PHE A 240 -1.97 -13.62 7.60
N THR A 241 -2.14 -13.49 8.91
CA THR A 241 -2.59 -14.58 9.80
C THR A 241 -3.99 -14.32 10.36
N LEU A 242 -4.58 -15.34 11.00
CA LEU A 242 -5.86 -15.18 11.72
C LEU A 242 -5.77 -14.10 12.81
N ASP A 243 -4.64 -14.02 13.53
CA ASP A 243 -4.48 -13.02 14.57
C ASP A 243 -4.47 -11.61 13.99
N ASP A 244 -3.82 -11.40 12.84
CA ASP A 244 -3.85 -10.12 12.13
C ASP A 244 -5.28 -9.76 11.68
N VAL A 245 -6.07 -10.76 11.27
CA VAL A 245 -7.48 -10.59 10.89
C VAL A 245 -8.31 -10.08 12.06
N ILE A 246 -8.15 -10.64 13.26
CA ILE A 246 -9.04 -10.39 14.41
C ILE A 246 -8.56 -9.28 15.36
N GLN A 247 -7.30 -8.84 15.25
CA GLN A 247 -6.66 -7.95 16.24
C GLN A 247 -7.50 -6.70 16.55
N THR A 248 -8.07 -6.05 15.53
CA THR A 248 -8.90 -4.86 15.73
C THR A 248 -10.15 -5.17 16.56
N GLY A 249 -10.76 -6.34 16.43
CA GLY A 249 -11.89 -6.75 17.25
C GLY A 249 -11.50 -7.16 18.66
N VAL A 250 -10.29 -7.69 18.86
CA VAL A 250 -9.74 -8.00 20.20
C VAL A 250 -9.49 -6.70 20.98
N ASP A 251 -8.86 -5.72 20.34
CA ASP A 251 -8.50 -4.45 20.97
C ASP A 251 -9.71 -3.52 21.17
N ASN A 252 -10.77 -3.69 20.37
CA ASN A 252 -11.96 -2.87 20.40
C ASN A 252 -13.21 -3.70 20.78
N PRO A 253 -13.59 -3.77 22.08
CA PRO A 253 -14.71 -4.58 22.54
C PRO A 253 -16.06 -4.09 22.02
N GLY A 254 -16.15 -2.88 21.46
CA GLY A 254 -17.36 -2.36 20.84
C GLY A 254 -17.12 -0.94 20.34
N HIS A 255 -18.17 -0.28 19.90
CA HIS A 255 -18.12 1.13 19.51
C HIS A 255 -19.34 1.89 20.05
N PRO A 256 -19.19 3.15 20.50
CA PRO A 256 -20.28 3.89 21.15
C PRO A 256 -21.55 4.07 20.30
N PHE A 257 -21.43 4.05 18.97
CA PHE A 257 -22.51 4.43 18.06
C PHE A 257 -23.03 3.30 17.14
N ILE A 258 -22.24 2.24 16.92
CA ILE A 258 -22.55 1.19 15.94
C ILE A 258 -22.02 -0.18 16.39
N MET A 259 -22.65 -1.25 15.90
CA MET A 259 -22.07 -2.60 15.96
C MET A 259 -20.90 -2.67 14.96
N THR A 260 -19.70 -2.99 15.43
CA THR A 260 -18.51 -3.13 14.59
C THR A 260 -18.32 -4.56 14.09
N VAL A 261 -17.59 -4.70 12.98
CA VAL A 261 -17.27 -6.03 12.43
C VAL A 261 -16.25 -6.76 13.31
N GLY A 262 -15.17 -6.08 13.72
CA GLY A 262 -14.14 -6.67 14.58
C GLY A 262 -13.12 -7.55 13.85
N CYS A 263 -13.12 -7.57 12.52
CA CYS A 263 -12.05 -8.19 11.73
C CYS A 263 -11.82 -7.47 10.40
N VAL A 264 -10.64 -7.67 9.81
CA VAL A 264 -10.20 -7.07 8.54
C VAL A 264 -9.48 -8.09 7.67
N ALA A 265 -9.49 -7.89 6.36
CA ALA A 265 -8.66 -8.61 5.41
C ALA A 265 -7.33 -7.88 5.14
N GLY A 266 -6.23 -8.61 5.07
CA GLY A 266 -4.91 -8.08 4.74
C GLY A 266 -4.55 -8.19 3.25
N ASP A 267 -5.26 -9.05 2.52
CA ASP A 267 -5.13 -9.28 1.08
C ASP A 267 -6.41 -9.96 0.54
N GLU A 268 -6.46 -10.22 -0.78
CA GLU A 268 -7.64 -10.84 -1.42
C GLU A 268 -7.85 -12.27 -0.88
N GLU A 269 -6.77 -13.01 -0.68
CA GLU A 269 -6.76 -14.39 -0.24
C GLU A 269 -7.25 -14.57 1.21
N SER A 270 -7.18 -13.53 2.04
CA SER A 270 -7.69 -13.54 3.42
C SER A 270 -9.14 -14.03 3.49
N TYR A 271 -9.99 -13.61 2.54
CA TYR A 271 -11.40 -14.00 2.52
C TYR A 271 -11.62 -15.49 2.20
N GLU A 272 -10.69 -16.15 1.51
CA GLU A 272 -10.77 -17.59 1.23
C GLU A 272 -10.07 -18.41 2.32
N VAL A 273 -8.86 -18.02 2.72
CA VAL A 273 -8.05 -18.73 3.73
C VAL A 273 -8.77 -18.77 5.08
N PHE A 274 -9.43 -17.68 5.47
CA PHE A 274 -10.15 -17.57 6.73
C PHE A 274 -11.67 -17.54 6.56
N LYS A 275 -12.20 -18.14 5.48
CA LYS A 275 -13.64 -18.12 5.18
C LYS A 275 -14.52 -18.69 6.30
N GLU A 276 -14.03 -19.68 7.05
CA GLU A 276 -14.78 -20.25 8.18
C GLU A 276 -15.08 -19.20 9.28
N LEU A 277 -14.28 -18.13 9.36
CA LEU A 277 -14.57 -16.95 10.19
C LEU A 277 -15.32 -15.87 9.40
N PHE A 278 -14.87 -15.54 8.18
CA PHE A 278 -15.46 -14.44 7.42
C PHE A 278 -16.89 -14.70 6.98
N ASP A 279 -17.23 -15.91 6.55
CA ASP A 279 -18.57 -16.25 6.04
C ASP A 279 -19.68 -16.00 7.08
N PRO A 280 -19.59 -16.50 8.33
CA PRO A 280 -20.60 -16.20 9.34
C PRO A 280 -20.62 -14.71 9.74
N VAL A 281 -19.45 -14.04 9.77
CA VAL A 281 -19.36 -12.60 10.05
C VAL A 281 -20.07 -11.78 8.97
N ILE A 282 -19.85 -12.13 7.69
CA ILE A 282 -20.48 -11.50 6.52
C ILE A 282 -21.98 -11.75 6.56
N GLN A 283 -22.41 -12.98 6.85
CA GLN A 283 -23.81 -13.35 6.95
C GLN A 283 -24.53 -12.56 8.05
N ASP A 284 -23.95 -12.45 9.24
CA ASP A 284 -24.52 -11.66 10.35
C ASP A 284 -24.55 -10.16 10.01
N ARG A 285 -23.45 -9.62 9.43
CA ARG A 285 -23.35 -8.19 9.12
C ARG A 285 -24.28 -7.77 7.97
N HIS A 286 -24.46 -8.60 6.95
CA HIS A 286 -25.25 -8.27 5.75
C HIS A 286 -26.61 -8.96 5.73
N GLY A 287 -27.22 -9.13 6.91
CA GLY A 287 -28.63 -9.47 7.03
C GLY A 287 -29.01 -10.84 6.47
N GLY A 288 -28.12 -11.82 6.61
CA GLY A 288 -28.37 -13.21 6.20
C GLY A 288 -27.78 -13.61 4.85
N TYR A 289 -26.90 -12.80 4.26
CA TYR A 289 -26.20 -13.13 3.01
C TYR A 289 -25.35 -14.39 3.16
N LYS A 290 -25.74 -15.49 2.48
CA LYS A 290 -25.17 -16.82 2.69
C LYS A 290 -23.94 -17.05 1.80
N PRO A 291 -23.04 -17.98 2.16
CA PRO A 291 -21.89 -18.36 1.33
C PRO A 291 -22.24 -18.84 -0.09
N THR A 292 -23.49 -19.28 -0.29
CA THR A 292 -24.01 -19.74 -1.59
C THR A 292 -24.62 -18.62 -2.43
N ASP A 293 -24.87 -17.46 -1.85
CA ASP A 293 -25.50 -16.34 -2.54
C ASP A 293 -24.49 -15.69 -3.50
N LYS A 294 -25.00 -15.00 -4.53
CA LYS A 294 -24.16 -14.32 -5.54
C LYS A 294 -24.43 -12.83 -5.52
N HIS A 295 -23.37 -12.04 -5.68
CA HIS A 295 -23.50 -10.59 -5.69
C HIS A 295 -23.87 -10.10 -7.08
N ARG A 296 -24.72 -9.08 -7.15
CA ARG A 296 -25.15 -8.45 -8.40
C ARG A 296 -24.65 -7.02 -8.41
N THR A 297 -23.90 -6.67 -9.43
CA THR A 297 -23.42 -5.31 -9.69
C THR A 297 -24.29 -4.68 -10.79
N ASP A 298 -24.76 -3.46 -10.58
CA ASP A 298 -25.48 -2.67 -11.59
C ASP A 298 -25.07 -1.21 -11.48
N LEU A 299 -24.12 -0.83 -12.33
CA LEU A 299 -23.66 0.57 -12.49
C LEU A 299 -24.35 1.25 -13.69
N ASN A 300 -25.51 0.77 -14.14
CA ASN A 300 -26.34 1.48 -15.10
C ASN A 300 -27.20 2.54 -14.39
N HIS A 301 -26.66 3.76 -14.28
CA HIS A 301 -27.32 4.87 -13.59
C HIS A 301 -28.70 5.24 -14.18
N GLU A 302 -29.00 4.88 -15.43
CA GLU A 302 -30.29 5.16 -16.07
C GLU A 302 -31.45 4.38 -15.44
N ASN A 303 -31.14 3.26 -14.77
CA ASN A 303 -32.12 2.45 -14.06
C ASN A 303 -32.65 3.13 -12.78
N LEU A 304 -32.01 4.21 -12.30
CA LEU A 304 -32.46 4.95 -11.13
C LEU A 304 -33.72 5.78 -11.45
N LYS A 305 -34.80 5.53 -10.69
CA LYS A 305 -36.09 6.20 -10.85
C LYS A 305 -36.21 7.37 -9.88
N GLY A 306 -36.41 8.58 -10.42
CA GLY A 306 -36.42 9.82 -9.65
C GLY A 306 -35.06 10.12 -8.99
N GLY A 307 -35.09 10.97 -7.96
CA GLY A 307 -33.89 11.34 -7.19
C GLY A 307 -33.20 12.60 -7.70
N GLU A 308 -33.70 13.21 -8.77
CA GLU A 308 -33.31 14.55 -9.23
C GLU A 308 -33.88 15.69 -8.36
N ASP A 309 -34.85 15.40 -7.51
CA ASP A 309 -35.79 16.34 -6.90
C ASP A 309 -35.92 16.19 -5.37
N LEU A 310 -34.91 15.63 -4.67
CA LEU A 310 -34.99 15.59 -3.20
C LEU A 310 -35.03 17.03 -2.65
N ASP A 311 -35.99 17.31 -1.77
CA ASP A 311 -36.32 18.67 -1.35
C ASP A 311 -35.11 19.41 -0.74
N PRO A 312 -34.57 20.45 -1.41
CA PRO A 312 -33.35 21.13 -0.98
C PRO A 312 -33.54 21.95 0.31
N LYS A 313 -34.79 22.17 0.76
CA LYS A 313 -35.05 22.77 2.09
C LYS A 313 -34.57 21.84 3.21
N TYR A 314 -34.66 20.53 3.01
CA TYR A 314 -34.30 19.52 4.00
C TYR A 314 -32.97 18.85 3.65
N VAL A 315 -32.75 18.51 2.37
CA VAL A 315 -31.54 17.83 1.87
C VAL A 315 -30.48 18.86 1.49
N LEU A 316 -29.44 18.96 2.32
CA LEU A 316 -28.37 19.95 2.20
C LEU A 316 -27.27 19.54 1.22
N SER A 317 -27.01 18.23 1.11
CA SER A 317 -26.05 17.66 0.17
C SER A 317 -26.32 16.20 -0.08
N SER A 318 -25.96 15.74 -1.27
CA SER A 318 -26.09 14.36 -1.73
C SER A 318 -24.71 13.80 -2.05
N ARG A 319 -24.46 12.54 -1.67
CA ARG A 319 -23.14 11.91 -1.80
C ARG A 319 -23.24 10.41 -2.03
N VAL A 320 -22.48 9.91 -3.00
CA VAL A 320 -22.30 8.47 -3.26
C VAL A 320 -20.80 8.17 -3.16
N ARG A 321 -20.42 7.18 -2.36
CA ARG A 321 -19.04 6.69 -2.29
C ARG A 321 -18.96 5.19 -2.45
N THR A 322 -17.81 4.69 -2.93
CA THR A 322 -17.43 3.28 -2.82
C THR A 322 -15.92 3.15 -2.56
N GLY A 323 -15.47 1.93 -2.28
CA GLY A 323 -14.05 1.57 -2.30
C GLY A 323 -13.70 0.70 -3.51
N ARG A 324 -12.43 0.73 -3.95
CA ARG A 324 -11.87 -0.25 -4.89
C ARG A 324 -10.47 -0.68 -4.42
N SER A 325 -10.21 -1.97 -4.48
CA SER A 325 -8.89 -2.56 -4.22
C SER A 325 -8.27 -3.04 -5.53
N ILE A 326 -6.98 -2.79 -5.72
CA ILE A 326 -6.23 -3.15 -6.93
C ILE A 326 -5.66 -4.55 -6.74
N LYS A 327 -5.99 -5.47 -7.65
CA LYS A 327 -5.58 -6.89 -7.57
C LYS A 327 -4.06 -7.05 -7.61
N GLY A 328 -3.55 -7.97 -6.80
CA GLY A 328 -2.12 -8.27 -6.70
C GLY A 328 -1.33 -7.42 -5.70
N TYR A 329 -1.99 -6.55 -4.93
CA TYR A 329 -1.39 -5.78 -3.83
C TYR A 329 -2.12 -6.09 -2.53
N SER A 330 -1.37 -6.19 -1.42
CA SER A 330 -1.97 -6.35 -0.09
C SER A 330 -2.80 -5.12 0.29
N LEU A 331 -3.85 -5.32 1.09
CA LEU A 331 -4.75 -4.29 1.60
C LEU A 331 -4.07 -3.44 2.70
N PRO A 332 -4.61 -2.25 3.06
CA PRO A 332 -3.97 -1.32 3.99
C PRO A 332 -3.52 -1.88 5.35
N PRO A 333 -4.20 -2.87 5.98
CA PRO A 333 -3.72 -3.47 7.23
C PRO A 333 -2.32 -4.05 7.09
N HIS A 334 -2.01 -4.63 5.92
CA HIS A 334 -0.79 -5.42 5.71
C HIS A 334 0.20 -4.82 4.71
N CYS A 335 -0.25 -3.93 3.81
CA CYS A 335 0.58 -3.44 2.72
C CYS A 335 1.90 -2.82 3.21
N SER A 336 2.98 -3.17 2.53
CA SER A 336 4.29 -2.56 2.75
C SER A 336 4.33 -1.14 2.19
N ARG A 337 5.31 -0.33 2.62
CA ARG A 337 5.57 0.99 2.00
C ARG A 337 5.75 0.89 0.48
N GLY A 338 6.37 -0.18 -0.01
CA GLY A 338 6.58 -0.41 -1.43
C GLY A 338 5.28 -0.62 -2.20
N GLU A 339 4.41 -1.51 -1.71
CA GLU A 339 3.09 -1.75 -2.32
C GLU A 339 2.22 -0.49 -2.27
N ARG A 340 2.20 0.20 -1.13
CA ARG A 340 1.42 1.43 -0.96
C ARG A 340 1.83 2.53 -1.96
N ARG A 341 3.14 2.73 -2.16
CA ARG A 341 3.69 3.66 -3.18
C ARG A 341 3.39 3.20 -4.60
N ALA A 342 3.37 1.89 -4.87
CA ALA A 342 2.99 1.38 -6.18
C ALA A 342 1.51 1.65 -6.49
N ILE A 343 0.62 1.43 -5.51
CA ILE A 343 -0.80 1.79 -5.58
C ILE A 343 -0.97 3.28 -5.83
N GLU A 344 -0.27 4.14 -5.08
CA GLU A 344 -0.30 5.60 -5.28
C GLU A 344 0.10 5.97 -6.71
N LYS A 345 1.26 5.48 -7.17
CA LYS A 345 1.76 5.76 -8.52
C LYS A 345 0.76 5.36 -9.61
N LEU A 346 0.25 4.13 -9.55
CA LEU A 346 -0.74 3.63 -10.52
C LEU A 346 -2.02 4.46 -10.50
N SER A 347 -2.52 4.79 -9.31
CA SER A 347 -3.74 5.58 -9.14
C SER A 347 -3.57 6.99 -9.68
N VAL A 348 -2.47 7.65 -9.37
CA VAL A 348 -2.19 9.00 -9.86
C VAL A 348 -2.07 9.02 -11.39
N THR A 349 -1.38 8.04 -11.98
CA THR A 349 -1.30 7.92 -13.45
C THR A 349 -2.69 7.74 -14.06
N ALA A 350 -3.51 6.86 -13.51
CA ALA A 350 -4.87 6.64 -14.02
C ALA A 350 -5.75 7.89 -13.87
N LEU A 351 -5.79 8.49 -12.68
CA LEU A 351 -6.65 9.63 -12.37
C LEU A 351 -6.26 10.89 -13.15
N ASN A 352 -4.97 11.12 -13.41
CA ASN A 352 -4.51 12.25 -14.22
C ASN A 352 -4.81 12.11 -15.73
N SER A 353 -5.18 10.91 -16.19
CA SER A 353 -5.65 10.68 -17.57
C SER A 353 -7.15 10.93 -17.75
N LEU A 354 -7.88 11.27 -16.67
CA LEU A 354 -9.30 11.60 -16.77
C LEU A 354 -9.49 12.97 -17.45
N GLU A 355 -10.48 13.04 -18.33
CA GLU A 355 -10.81 14.21 -19.14
C GLU A 355 -12.26 14.67 -18.94
N GLY A 356 -12.60 15.84 -19.49
CA GLY A 356 -13.94 16.41 -19.45
C GLY A 356 -14.36 16.78 -18.03
N GLU A 357 -15.58 16.42 -17.62
CA GLU A 357 -16.11 16.67 -16.27
C GLU A 357 -15.29 15.99 -15.15
N PHE A 358 -14.44 15.02 -15.51
CA PHE A 358 -13.57 14.29 -14.59
C PHE A 358 -12.12 14.77 -14.64
N LYS A 359 -11.79 15.83 -15.39
CA LYS A 359 -10.45 16.41 -15.35
C LYS A 359 -10.18 16.95 -13.94
N GLY A 360 -9.01 16.64 -13.40
CA GLY A 360 -8.67 16.97 -12.02
C GLY A 360 -7.18 16.90 -11.72
N LYS A 361 -6.86 17.04 -10.42
CA LYS A 361 -5.49 17.08 -9.92
C LYS A 361 -5.35 16.23 -8.66
N TYR A 362 -4.18 15.60 -8.52
CA TYR A 362 -3.77 14.90 -7.29
C TYR A 362 -2.98 15.81 -6.34
N TYR A 363 -3.27 15.68 -5.06
CA TYR A 363 -2.67 16.41 -3.95
C TYR A 363 -2.14 15.38 -2.93
N PRO A 364 -0.82 15.10 -2.94
CA PRO A 364 -0.23 14.22 -1.95
C PRO A 364 -0.24 14.87 -0.56
N LEU A 365 -0.66 14.15 0.48
CA LEU A 365 -0.75 14.71 1.84
C LEU A 365 0.58 15.23 2.34
N LYS A 366 1.69 14.54 2.02
CA LYS A 366 3.05 14.93 2.44
C LYS A 366 3.52 16.30 1.91
N ALA A 367 2.89 16.80 0.83
CA ALA A 367 3.30 18.03 0.15
C ALA A 367 2.18 19.09 0.15
N MET A 368 1.11 18.83 0.90
CA MET A 368 -0.03 19.74 1.04
C MET A 368 0.36 20.88 1.97
N THR A 369 0.09 22.11 1.55
CA THR A 369 0.26 23.28 2.44
C THR A 369 -0.83 23.30 3.50
N GLU A 370 -0.59 23.95 4.65
CA GLU A 370 -1.60 24.10 5.71
C GLU A 370 -2.88 24.76 5.18
N GLN A 371 -2.75 25.72 4.25
CA GLN A 371 -3.90 26.39 3.64
C GLN A 371 -4.71 25.45 2.74
N GLU A 372 -4.06 24.65 1.88
CA GLU A 372 -4.74 23.65 1.06
C GLU A 372 -5.42 22.58 1.93
N GLN A 373 -4.73 22.15 2.98
CA GLN A 373 -5.25 21.18 3.94
C GLN A 373 -6.50 21.71 4.63
N GLN A 374 -6.43 22.92 5.20
CA GLN A 374 -7.56 23.53 5.88
C GLN A 374 -8.73 23.74 4.93
N GLN A 375 -8.49 24.21 3.70
CA GLN A 375 -9.56 24.37 2.71
C GLN A 375 -10.25 23.04 2.39
N LEU A 376 -9.49 21.96 2.22
CA LEU A 376 -10.08 20.64 1.94
C LEU A 376 -10.81 20.06 3.15
N ILE A 377 -10.40 20.39 4.38
CA ILE A 377 -11.13 20.05 5.61
C ILE A 377 -12.45 20.83 5.67
N ASP A 378 -12.40 22.15 5.46
CA ASP A 378 -13.57 23.03 5.51
C ASP A 378 -14.61 22.66 4.43
N ASP A 379 -14.13 22.21 3.26
CA ASP A 379 -14.98 21.73 2.18
C ASP A 379 -15.54 20.31 2.43
N HIS A 380 -15.14 19.64 3.53
CA HIS A 380 -15.44 18.24 3.86
C HIS A 380 -14.94 17.23 2.81
N PHE A 381 -13.81 17.54 2.17
CA PHE A 381 -13.20 16.71 1.14
C PHE A 381 -12.00 15.91 1.62
N LEU A 382 -11.23 16.42 2.59
CA LEU A 382 -10.06 15.72 3.11
C LEU A 382 -10.46 14.65 4.11
N PHE A 383 -9.65 13.59 4.14
CA PHE A 383 -9.63 12.63 5.23
C PHE A 383 -8.47 12.98 6.17
N ASP A 384 -8.73 12.97 7.47
CA ASP A 384 -7.71 13.26 8.47
C ASP A 384 -6.84 12.03 8.77
N LYS A 385 -5.77 12.26 9.52
CA LYS A 385 -4.98 11.17 10.08
C LYS A 385 -5.93 10.23 10.84
N PRO A 386 -5.91 8.91 10.59
CA PRO A 386 -6.76 7.97 11.29
C PRO A 386 -6.57 8.09 12.80
N VAL A 387 -7.61 8.58 13.48
CA VAL A 387 -7.70 8.60 14.95
C VAL A 387 -8.61 7.51 15.48
N SER A 388 -9.39 6.88 14.59
CA SER A 388 -10.29 5.79 14.95
C SER A 388 -9.48 4.60 15.49
N PRO A 389 -9.79 4.10 16.69
CA PRO A 389 -9.04 2.98 17.27
C PRO A 389 -9.22 1.70 16.44
N LEU A 390 -10.29 1.58 15.65
CA LEU A 390 -10.52 0.48 14.72
C LEU A 390 -9.46 0.44 13.60
N LEU A 391 -9.08 1.61 13.05
CA LEU A 391 -8.07 1.75 12.01
C LEU A 391 -6.65 1.67 12.55
N LEU A 392 -6.43 2.16 13.78
CA LEU A 392 -5.13 2.09 14.44
C LEU A 392 -4.79 0.64 14.81
N ALA A 393 -5.72 -0.09 15.44
CA ALA A 393 -5.54 -1.47 15.87
C ALA A 393 -5.37 -2.46 14.71
N SER A 394 -5.93 -2.16 13.53
CA SER A 394 -5.72 -2.96 12.32
C SER A 394 -4.41 -2.62 11.58
N GLY A 395 -3.59 -1.69 12.09
CA GLY A 395 -2.32 -1.33 11.47
C GLY A 395 -2.42 -0.47 10.20
N MET A 396 -3.59 0.08 9.88
CA MET A 396 -3.83 0.82 8.63
C MET A 396 -3.16 2.20 8.62
N ALA A 397 -2.84 2.75 9.80
CA ALA A 397 -2.18 4.05 9.97
C ALA A 397 -0.65 4.02 9.83
N ARG A 398 -0.05 2.85 9.54
CA ARG A 398 1.41 2.72 9.39
C ARG A 398 1.98 3.70 8.36
N ASP A 399 3.14 4.26 8.69
CA ASP A 399 3.93 5.18 7.87
C ASP A 399 3.22 6.48 7.43
N TRP A 400 2.17 6.91 8.13
CA TRP A 400 1.45 8.13 7.76
C TRP A 400 2.36 9.37 7.69
N PRO A 401 2.26 10.26 6.68
CA PRO A 401 1.32 10.26 5.54
C PRO A 401 1.90 9.65 4.24
N ASP A 402 2.89 8.75 4.31
CA ASP A 402 3.57 8.18 3.13
C ASP A 402 2.57 7.53 2.17
N ALA A 403 2.64 7.95 0.89
CA ALA A 403 1.83 7.49 -0.22
C ALA A 403 0.31 7.68 -0.06
N ARG A 404 -0.12 8.67 0.73
CA ARG A 404 -1.53 9.07 0.85
C ARG A 404 -1.77 10.41 0.19
N GLY A 405 -2.96 10.57 -0.37
CA GLY A 405 -3.38 11.82 -0.97
C GLY A 405 -4.81 11.78 -1.47
N ILE A 406 -5.23 12.93 -1.97
CA ILE A 406 -6.56 13.14 -2.52
C ILE A 406 -6.42 13.60 -3.95
N TRP A 407 -7.20 13.00 -4.85
CA TRP A 407 -7.46 13.53 -6.16
C TRP A 407 -8.88 14.11 -6.17
N HIS A 408 -9.10 15.21 -6.88
CA HIS A 408 -10.45 15.67 -7.18
C HIS A 408 -10.51 16.36 -8.54
N ASN A 409 -11.69 16.34 -9.16
CA ASN A 409 -11.95 17.13 -10.37
C ASN A 409 -11.96 18.63 -10.08
N ASP A 410 -11.87 19.45 -11.12
CA ASP A 410 -11.77 20.92 -11.00
C ASP A 410 -12.97 21.52 -10.24
N ASN A 411 -14.16 20.93 -10.41
CA ASN A 411 -15.40 21.38 -9.76
C ASN A 411 -15.60 20.82 -8.33
N LYS A 412 -14.69 19.97 -7.85
CA LYS A 412 -14.77 19.28 -6.54
C LYS A 412 -16.08 18.49 -6.33
N THR A 413 -16.63 17.93 -7.40
CA THR A 413 -17.85 17.11 -7.39
C THR A 413 -17.58 15.62 -7.56
N PHE A 414 -16.33 15.25 -7.89
CA PHE A 414 -15.85 13.88 -7.99
C PHE A 414 -14.44 13.80 -7.39
N LEU A 415 -14.26 12.96 -6.37
CA LEU A 415 -13.06 12.86 -5.56
C LEU A 415 -12.61 11.41 -5.43
N VAL A 416 -11.30 11.20 -5.29
CA VAL A 416 -10.71 9.90 -5.01
C VAL A 416 -9.69 10.03 -3.89
N TRP A 417 -9.93 9.37 -2.76
CA TRP A 417 -8.91 9.21 -1.72
C TRP A 417 -8.04 8.00 -2.05
N VAL A 418 -6.74 8.15 -1.87
CA VAL A 418 -5.74 7.13 -2.20
C VAL A 418 -5.04 6.68 -0.91
N ASN A 419 -5.07 5.37 -0.65
CA ASN A 419 -4.39 4.69 0.47
C ASN A 419 -4.83 5.10 1.90
N GLU A 420 -6.10 5.41 2.08
CA GLU A 420 -6.70 5.65 3.40
C GLU A 420 -7.18 4.31 4.01
N GLU A 421 -8.49 4.05 4.06
CA GLU A 421 -9.08 2.80 4.57
C GLU A 421 -9.03 1.66 3.55
N ASP A 422 -8.96 2.00 2.27
CA ASP A 422 -8.85 1.08 1.13
C ASP A 422 -7.86 1.69 0.11
N HIS A 423 -7.50 0.96 -0.95
CA HIS A 423 -6.58 1.50 -1.98
C HIS A 423 -7.15 2.76 -2.61
N LEU A 424 -8.45 2.72 -2.96
CA LEU A 424 -9.20 3.85 -3.49
C LEU A 424 -10.53 4.00 -2.77
N ARG A 425 -10.90 5.23 -2.41
CA ARG A 425 -12.29 5.62 -2.11
C ARG A 425 -12.77 6.60 -3.16
N VAL A 426 -13.66 6.14 -4.03
CA VAL A 426 -14.23 6.96 -5.13
C VAL A 426 -15.52 7.60 -4.65
N ILE A 427 -15.65 8.91 -4.81
CA ILE A 427 -16.70 9.73 -4.21
C ILE A 427 -17.27 10.65 -5.29
N SER A 428 -18.59 10.69 -5.41
CA SER A 428 -19.32 11.74 -6.12
C SER A 428 -20.18 12.48 -5.10
N MET A 429 -20.17 13.81 -5.11
CA MET A 429 -21.01 14.61 -4.22
C MET A 429 -21.31 15.99 -4.79
N GLU A 430 -22.40 16.58 -4.31
CA GLU A 430 -22.75 17.98 -4.54
C GLU A 430 -23.70 18.50 -3.46
N LYS A 431 -23.88 19.83 -3.41
CA LYS A 431 -24.89 20.47 -2.55
C LYS A 431 -26.30 20.23 -3.12
N GLY A 432 -27.29 20.19 -2.24
CA GLY A 432 -28.69 19.95 -2.60
C GLY A 432 -29.02 18.47 -2.82
N GLY A 433 -30.17 18.25 -3.46
CA GLY A 433 -30.88 16.97 -3.48
C GLY A 433 -30.87 16.18 -4.79
N ASN A 434 -30.04 16.55 -5.78
CA ASN A 434 -29.99 15.85 -7.06
C ASN A 434 -29.11 14.58 -6.99
N MET A 435 -29.59 13.60 -6.23
CA MET A 435 -28.95 12.29 -6.07
C MET A 435 -28.76 11.57 -7.42
N LYS A 436 -29.66 11.79 -8.39
CA LYS A 436 -29.58 11.18 -9.71
C LYS A 436 -28.36 11.64 -10.50
N GLU A 437 -28.07 12.94 -10.49
CA GLU A 437 -26.86 13.49 -11.12
C GLU A 437 -25.59 13.05 -10.38
N VAL A 438 -25.61 13.07 -9.04
CA VAL A 438 -24.50 12.52 -8.23
C VAL A 438 -24.20 11.08 -8.61
N PHE A 439 -25.23 10.24 -8.75
CA PHE A 439 -25.08 8.83 -9.08
C PHE A 439 -24.68 8.58 -10.53
N ARG A 440 -25.17 9.39 -11.48
CA ARG A 440 -24.70 9.39 -12.88
C ARG A 440 -23.19 9.63 -12.95
N ARG A 441 -22.74 10.74 -12.36
CA ARG A 441 -21.32 11.12 -12.32
C ARG A 441 -20.47 10.04 -11.63
N PHE A 442 -20.98 9.47 -10.53
CA PHE A 442 -20.35 8.35 -9.84
C PHE A 442 -20.15 7.14 -10.77
N CYS A 443 -21.20 6.66 -11.42
CA CYS A 443 -21.15 5.47 -12.28
C CYS A 443 -20.25 5.68 -13.49
N VAL A 444 -20.35 6.83 -14.16
CA VAL A 444 -19.53 7.16 -15.34
C VAL A 444 -18.06 7.29 -14.95
N GLY A 445 -17.75 8.04 -13.88
CA GLY A 445 -16.39 8.22 -13.42
C GLY A 445 -15.75 6.90 -12.96
N LEU A 446 -16.49 6.08 -12.23
CA LEU A 446 -16.01 4.78 -11.76
C LEU A 446 -15.74 3.80 -12.90
N LYS A 447 -16.62 3.74 -13.91
CA LYS A 447 -16.40 2.94 -15.13
C LYS A 447 -15.14 3.39 -15.87
N LYS A 448 -14.93 4.70 -16.04
CA LYS A 448 -13.72 5.25 -16.67
C LYS A 448 -12.45 4.84 -15.91
N ILE A 449 -12.46 4.99 -14.58
CA ILE A 449 -11.33 4.56 -13.73
C ILE A 449 -11.08 3.06 -13.93
N GLU A 450 -12.11 2.23 -13.82
CA GLU A 450 -11.97 0.77 -13.96
C GLU A 450 -11.43 0.35 -15.33
N GLU A 451 -11.88 0.99 -16.41
CA GLU A 451 -11.36 0.76 -17.76
C GLU A 451 -9.87 1.10 -17.88
N ILE A 452 -9.43 2.20 -17.29
CA ILE A 452 -8.02 2.61 -17.30
C ILE A 452 -7.16 1.59 -16.55
N PHE A 453 -7.59 1.18 -15.35
CA PHE A 453 -6.91 0.18 -14.55
C PHE A 453 -6.85 -1.19 -15.25
N LYS A 454 -7.95 -1.63 -15.89
CA LYS A 454 -7.98 -2.85 -16.70
C LYS A 454 -7.02 -2.79 -17.88
N LYS A 455 -7.02 -1.67 -18.64
CA LYS A 455 -6.10 -1.47 -19.78
C LYS A 455 -4.63 -1.46 -19.35
N ALA A 456 -4.35 -0.99 -18.13
CA ALA A 456 -3.01 -1.01 -17.54
C ALA A 456 -2.59 -2.37 -16.95
N GLY A 457 -3.42 -3.42 -17.05
CA GLY A 457 -3.12 -4.75 -16.49
C GLY A 457 -3.29 -4.84 -14.97
N HIS A 458 -4.02 -3.90 -14.36
CA HIS A 458 -4.22 -3.81 -12.91
C HIS A 458 -5.71 -3.78 -12.56
N PRO A 459 -6.48 -4.87 -12.81
CA PRO A 459 -7.91 -4.91 -12.52
C PRO A 459 -8.20 -4.77 -11.02
N PHE A 460 -9.44 -4.44 -10.67
CA PHE A 460 -9.88 -4.45 -9.27
C PHE A 460 -10.10 -5.87 -8.75
N MET A 461 -9.90 -6.06 -7.44
CA MET A 461 -10.27 -7.30 -6.75
C MET A 461 -11.78 -7.47 -6.75
N TRP A 462 -12.26 -8.58 -7.31
CA TRP A 462 -13.67 -8.87 -7.43
C TRP A 462 -13.91 -10.38 -7.54
N THR A 463 -14.98 -10.88 -6.92
CA THR A 463 -15.47 -12.25 -7.09
C THR A 463 -16.99 -12.27 -7.28
N GLU A 464 -17.53 -13.34 -7.86
CA GLU A 464 -18.98 -13.49 -8.06
C GLU A 464 -19.76 -13.52 -6.74
N HIS A 465 -19.17 -14.11 -5.69
CA HIS A 465 -19.80 -14.21 -4.39
C HIS A 465 -19.72 -12.90 -3.60
N LEU A 466 -18.54 -12.31 -3.46
CA LEU A 466 -18.33 -11.15 -2.57
C LEU A 466 -18.42 -9.80 -3.27
N GLY A 467 -18.58 -9.77 -4.59
CA GLY A 467 -18.48 -8.54 -5.37
C GLY A 467 -17.09 -7.94 -5.27
N TYR A 468 -16.99 -6.62 -5.16
CA TYR A 468 -15.71 -5.94 -4.98
C TYR A 468 -15.15 -6.19 -3.57
N ILE A 469 -13.89 -6.60 -3.52
CA ILE A 469 -13.20 -6.92 -2.27
C ILE A 469 -12.59 -5.65 -1.67
N LEU A 470 -12.87 -5.40 -0.39
CA LEU A 470 -12.35 -4.30 0.41
C LEU A 470 -11.86 -4.81 1.77
N THR A 471 -11.18 -3.93 2.50
CA THR A 471 -10.52 -4.25 3.77
C THR A 471 -11.48 -4.74 4.84
N CYS A 472 -12.57 -4.01 5.05
CA CYS A 472 -13.56 -4.33 6.07
C CYS A 472 -14.71 -5.14 5.46
N PRO A 473 -15.12 -6.28 6.06
CA PRO A 473 -16.24 -7.08 5.56
C PRO A 473 -17.55 -6.30 5.42
N SER A 474 -17.76 -5.22 6.19
CA SER A 474 -18.96 -4.38 6.03
C SER A 474 -19.03 -3.64 4.70
N ASN A 475 -17.92 -3.54 3.96
CA ASN A 475 -17.81 -2.79 2.71
C ASN A 475 -17.73 -3.71 1.48
N LEU A 476 -17.92 -5.03 1.62
CA LEU A 476 -18.00 -5.94 0.48
C LEU A 476 -19.19 -5.65 -0.45
N GLY A 477 -19.24 -6.33 -1.59
CA GLY A 477 -20.29 -6.21 -2.58
C GLY A 477 -20.09 -4.98 -3.44
N THR A 478 -20.98 -4.01 -3.31
CA THR A 478 -20.87 -2.73 -4.01
C THR A 478 -19.83 -1.81 -3.38
N GLY A 479 -19.54 -1.99 -2.08
CA GLY A 479 -18.88 -1.00 -1.22
C GLY A 479 -19.59 0.34 -1.14
N LEU A 480 -20.81 0.44 -1.69
CA LEU A 480 -21.49 1.70 -1.97
C LEU A 480 -22.18 2.22 -0.73
N ARG A 481 -21.87 3.47 -0.37
CA ARG A 481 -22.64 4.25 0.59
C ARG A 481 -23.17 5.49 -0.11
N GLY A 482 -24.43 5.42 -0.53
CA GLY A 482 -25.23 6.54 -1.01
C GLY A 482 -25.95 7.16 0.18
N GLY A 483 -25.92 8.48 0.29
CA GLY A 483 -26.54 9.16 1.42
C GLY A 483 -26.66 10.66 1.24
N VAL A 484 -27.36 11.26 2.20
CA VAL A 484 -27.66 12.69 2.22
C VAL A 484 -27.36 13.27 3.60
N HIS A 485 -26.99 14.55 3.63
CA HIS A 485 -27.17 15.36 4.82
C HIS A 485 -28.58 15.92 4.79
N VAL A 486 -29.43 15.47 5.71
CA VAL A 486 -30.85 15.85 5.79
C VAL A 486 -31.18 16.42 7.16
N ARG A 487 -31.90 17.54 7.18
CA ARG A 487 -32.39 18.20 8.40
C ARG A 487 -33.75 17.62 8.80
N LEU A 488 -33.82 16.97 9.96
CA LEU A 488 -35.02 16.27 10.46
C LEU A 488 -35.31 16.59 11.95
N PRO A 489 -35.59 17.85 12.32
CA PRO A 489 -35.73 18.26 13.71
C PRO A 489 -36.90 17.60 14.45
N LYS A 490 -38.01 17.30 13.78
CA LYS A 490 -39.18 16.67 14.40
C LYS A 490 -39.09 15.15 14.35
N LEU A 491 -38.79 14.59 13.18
CA LEU A 491 -38.76 13.14 12.98
C LEU A 491 -37.66 12.48 13.84
N SER A 492 -36.51 13.13 14.02
CA SER A 492 -35.43 12.58 14.86
C SER A 492 -35.76 12.47 16.35
N GLN A 493 -36.73 13.25 16.82
CA GLN A 493 -37.24 13.18 18.20
C GLN A 493 -38.44 12.24 18.34
N HIS A 494 -38.97 11.74 17.22
CA HIS A 494 -40.13 10.88 17.22
C HIS A 494 -39.77 9.46 17.71
N PRO A 495 -40.57 8.82 18.60
CA PRO A 495 -40.24 7.51 19.16
C PRO A 495 -40.03 6.40 18.12
N LYS A 496 -40.66 6.52 16.94
CA LYS A 496 -40.57 5.55 15.85
C LYS A 496 -39.40 5.80 14.87
N PHE A 497 -38.51 6.76 15.13
CA PHE A 497 -37.45 7.12 14.18
C PHE A 497 -36.52 5.95 13.83
N GLU A 498 -36.04 5.23 14.84
CA GLU A 498 -35.17 4.05 14.64
C GLU A 498 -35.91 2.92 13.91
N GLU A 499 -37.21 2.75 14.17
CA GLU A 499 -38.03 1.77 13.46
C GLU A 499 -38.18 2.13 11.98
N VAL A 500 -38.46 3.40 11.67
CA VAL A 500 -38.54 3.89 10.28
C VAL A 500 -37.23 3.64 9.54
N LEU A 501 -36.09 3.99 10.14
CA LEU A 501 -34.77 3.73 9.56
C LEU A 501 -34.53 2.24 9.28
N LYS A 502 -34.82 1.37 10.26
CA LYS A 502 -34.68 -0.08 10.14
C LYS A 502 -35.55 -0.65 9.02
N ARG A 503 -36.82 -0.24 8.94
CA ARG A 503 -37.75 -0.72 7.90
C ARG A 503 -37.37 -0.25 6.51
N LEU A 504 -36.76 0.94 6.39
CA LEU A 504 -36.23 1.48 5.14
C LEU A 504 -34.82 0.95 4.79
N ARG A 505 -34.20 0.14 5.66
CA ARG A 505 -32.81 -0.33 5.54
C ARG A 505 -31.80 0.82 5.44
N LEU A 506 -32.08 1.89 6.17
CA LEU A 506 -31.22 3.07 6.29
C LEU A 506 -30.51 3.09 7.64
N GLN A 507 -29.37 3.73 7.68
CA GLN A 507 -28.61 4.00 8.89
C GLN A 507 -28.37 5.51 9.04
N LYS A 508 -28.35 5.99 10.29
CA LYS A 508 -27.99 7.37 10.61
C LYS A 508 -26.59 7.48 11.21
N ARG A 509 -25.91 8.59 10.92
CA ARG A 509 -24.66 9.04 11.57
C ARG A 509 -24.73 10.54 11.86
N GLY A 510 -23.81 11.04 12.67
CA GLY A 510 -23.67 12.48 12.89
C GLY A 510 -23.14 13.22 11.66
N THR A 511 -23.14 14.55 11.73
CA THR A 511 -22.92 15.43 10.57
C THR A 511 -21.50 15.35 10.00
N GLY A 512 -20.50 15.04 10.83
CA GLY A 512 -19.11 14.83 10.41
C GLY A 512 -18.73 13.36 10.15
N GLY A 513 -19.70 12.43 10.16
CA GLY A 513 -19.46 11.01 9.94
C GLY A 513 -19.66 10.14 11.19
N VAL A 514 -19.02 8.97 11.21
CA VAL A 514 -19.33 7.85 12.13
C VAL A 514 -18.97 8.11 13.59
N ASP A 515 -17.98 8.98 13.83
CA ASP A 515 -17.48 9.28 15.17
C ASP A 515 -17.95 10.64 15.68
N THR A 516 -18.94 11.26 15.01
CA THR A 516 -19.44 12.59 15.34
C THR A 516 -20.91 12.57 15.74
N ALA A 517 -21.32 13.54 16.56
CA ALA A 517 -22.73 13.77 16.87
C ALA A 517 -23.43 14.54 15.72
N ALA A 518 -24.77 14.47 15.68
CA ALA A 518 -25.57 15.30 14.80
C ALA A 518 -25.56 16.76 15.31
N VAL A 519 -25.26 17.72 14.44
CA VAL A 519 -25.28 19.15 14.75
C VAL A 519 -26.48 19.79 14.07
N GLY A 520 -27.28 20.55 14.83
CA GLY A 520 -28.43 21.29 14.28
C GLY A 520 -29.52 20.41 13.65
N ALA A 521 -29.73 19.19 14.19
CA ALA A 521 -30.64 18.17 13.67
C ALA A 521 -30.37 17.75 12.20
N VAL A 522 -29.12 17.89 11.75
CA VAL A 522 -28.66 17.41 10.45
C VAL A 522 -28.04 16.02 10.61
N PHE A 523 -28.61 15.04 9.93
CA PHE A 523 -28.18 13.64 9.98
C PHE A 523 -27.58 13.21 8.64
N ASP A 524 -26.52 12.40 8.70
CA ASP A 524 -26.03 11.62 7.57
C ASP A 524 -26.85 10.33 7.48
N ILE A 525 -27.82 10.32 6.55
CA ILE A 525 -28.70 9.18 6.28
C ILE A 525 -28.20 8.46 5.02
N SER A 526 -27.97 7.16 5.12
CA SER A 526 -27.43 6.34 4.03
C SER A 526 -27.97 4.91 4.05
N ASN A 527 -27.84 4.17 2.95
CA ASN A 527 -28.14 2.74 2.94
C ASN A 527 -27.34 1.99 4.02
N ALA A 528 -27.90 0.93 4.61
CA ALA A 528 -27.23 0.08 5.62
C ALA A 528 -26.52 -1.14 5.00
N ASP A 529 -27.07 -1.68 3.92
CA ASP A 529 -26.55 -2.85 3.19
C ASP A 529 -25.55 -2.48 2.10
N ARG A 530 -24.58 -3.38 1.84
CA ARG A 530 -23.58 -3.22 0.77
C ARG A 530 -23.46 -4.45 -0.13
N LEU A 531 -23.74 -5.63 0.43
CA LEU A 531 -23.69 -6.93 -0.26
C LEU A 531 -25.12 -7.45 -0.51
N GLY A 532 -25.29 -8.30 -1.54
CA GLY A 532 -26.60 -8.82 -1.97
C GLY A 532 -27.49 -7.90 -2.82
N PHE A 533 -27.26 -6.59 -2.79
CA PHE A 533 -28.00 -5.61 -3.60
C PHE A 533 -27.07 -4.88 -4.57
N SER A 534 -27.57 -4.52 -5.74
CA SER A 534 -26.81 -3.72 -6.71
C SER A 534 -26.69 -2.25 -6.32
N GLU A 535 -25.79 -1.51 -6.97
CA GLU A 535 -25.61 -0.08 -6.72
C GLU A 535 -26.90 0.71 -6.99
N VAL A 536 -27.60 0.41 -8.09
CA VAL A 536 -28.91 1.02 -8.41
C VAL A 536 -29.94 0.70 -7.33
N GLU A 537 -30.06 -0.56 -6.90
CA GLU A 537 -31.01 -0.96 -5.85
C GLU A 537 -30.73 -0.20 -4.54
N GLN A 538 -29.45 -0.08 -4.17
CA GLN A 538 -29.03 0.63 -2.96
C GLN A 538 -29.32 2.13 -3.01
N VAL A 539 -29.03 2.79 -4.14
CA VAL A 539 -29.33 4.22 -4.29
C VAL A 539 -30.84 4.46 -4.39
N GLN A 540 -31.60 3.57 -5.02
CA GLN A 540 -33.07 3.67 -5.05
C GLN A 540 -33.66 3.59 -3.63
N MET A 541 -33.16 2.68 -2.78
CA MET A 541 -33.59 2.60 -1.37
C MET A 541 -33.35 3.91 -0.62
N VAL A 542 -32.22 4.59 -0.88
CA VAL A 542 -31.92 5.91 -0.31
C VAL A 542 -32.87 6.98 -0.84
N VAL A 543 -33.08 7.05 -2.15
CA VAL A 543 -33.99 8.03 -2.76
C VAL A 543 -35.40 7.89 -2.19
N ASP A 544 -35.96 6.67 -2.19
CA ASP A 544 -37.32 6.42 -1.70
C ASP A 544 -37.45 6.72 -0.21
N GLY A 545 -36.48 6.25 0.59
CA GLY A 545 -36.50 6.41 2.03
C GLY A 545 -36.34 7.86 2.47
N VAL A 546 -35.45 8.61 1.82
CA VAL A 546 -35.26 10.04 2.11
C VAL A 546 -36.51 10.85 1.71
N LYS A 547 -37.15 10.55 0.58
CA LYS A 547 -38.41 11.19 0.19
C LYS A 547 -39.48 10.99 1.27
N LEU A 548 -39.69 9.74 1.70
CA LEU A 548 -40.66 9.42 2.75
C LEU A 548 -40.34 10.13 4.08
N MET A 549 -39.07 10.14 4.50
CA MET A 549 -38.65 10.81 5.74
C MET A 549 -38.88 12.33 5.68
N VAL A 550 -38.67 12.96 4.52
CA VAL A 550 -38.97 14.38 4.32
C VAL A 550 -40.47 14.65 4.36
N GLU A 551 -41.30 13.76 3.79
CA GLU A 551 -42.76 13.88 3.90
C GLU A 551 -43.25 13.72 5.34
N MET A 552 -42.68 12.77 6.11
CA MET A 552 -42.95 12.62 7.53
C MET A 552 -42.56 13.88 8.31
N GLU A 553 -41.37 14.46 8.04
CA GLU A 553 -40.94 15.71 8.66
C GLU A 553 -41.93 16.84 8.37
N LYS A 554 -42.38 16.99 7.12
CA LYS A 554 -43.38 18.00 6.73
C LYS A 554 -44.72 17.83 7.46
N LYS A 555 -45.21 16.60 7.63
CA LYS A 555 -46.41 16.32 8.43
C LYS A 555 -46.22 16.70 9.90
N LEU A 556 -45.09 16.33 10.49
CA LEU A 556 -44.77 16.65 11.89
C LEU A 556 -44.58 18.15 12.12
N GLU A 557 -44.02 18.90 11.17
CA GLU A 557 -43.96 20.37 11.19
C GLU A 557 -45.35 21.02 11.22
N GLN A 558 -46.36 20.34 10.64
CA GLN A 558 -47.76 20.74 10.66
C GLN A 558 -48.56 20.14 11.84
N ASN A 559 -47.88 19.50 12.80
CA ASN A 559 -48.48 18.78 13.94
C ASN A 559 -49.46 17.65 13.53
N GLN A 560 -49.24 17.02 12.37
CA GLN A 560 -50.01 15.86 11.92
C GLN A 560 -49.33 14.55 12.33
N SER A 561 -50.11 13.49 12.54
CA SER A 561 -49.56 12.14 12.81
C SER A 561 -48.93 11.54 11.55
N ILE A 562 -47.92 10.69 11.77
CA ILE A 562 -47.21 9.89 10.76
C ILE A 562 -47.46 8.38 10.92
N ASP A 563 -48.39 7.98 11.77
CA ASP A 563 -48.66 6.55 12.06
C ASP A 563 -49.13 5.77 10.83
N ASP A 564 -49.81 6.44 9.90
CA ASP A 564 -50.25 5.92 8.60
C ASP A 564 -49.11 5.78 7.58
N MET A 565 -47.95 6.38 7.86
CA MET A 565 -46.81 6.45 6.94
C MET A 565 -45.68 5.48 7.29
N ILE A 566 -45.80 4.72 8.39
CA ILE A 566 -44.75 3.77 8.80
C ILE A 566 -44.58 2.70 7.69
N PRO A 567 -43.40 2.62 7.05
CA PRO A 567 -43.22 1.77 5.88
C PRO A 567 -43.31 0.29 6.25
N ALA A 568 -43.57 -0.58 5.27
CA ALA A 568 -43.35 -2.02 5.45
C ALA A 568 -41.85 -2.31 5.59
N GLN A 569 -41.49 -3.44 6.21
CA GLN A 569 -40.09 -3.87 6.27
C GLN A 569 -39.60 -4.22 4.86
N LYS A 570 -38.58 -3.48 4.38
CA LYS A 570 -37.86 -3.78 3.14
C LYS A 570 -36.83 -4.88 3.32
#